data_AF-A0AAU6Q0N4-F1
#
_entry.id   AF-A0AAU6Q0N4-F1
#
_cell.length_a   1.000
_cell.length_b   1.000
_cell.length_c   1.000
_cell.angle_alpha   90.00
_cell.angle_beta   90.00
_cell.angle_gamma   90.00
#
_symmetry.space_group_name_H-M   'P 1'
#
loop_
_entity.id
_entity.type
_entity.pdbx_description
1 polymer ?
#
loop_
_entity_poly.entity_id
_entity_poly.type
_entity_poly.pdbx_seq_one_letter_code
_entity_poly.pdbx_strand_id
1 'polypeptide(L)'
;MTPDPFSAAKVRMRELAAAYGAGLPALDTHSLTEGLQGIELKFMPMGWRDGAFDPEHNVILINSEARPERQRFTLAHEIGHALLLGDDDLLSDLHDAYEGDELEQKIETLCNVAAAAILIPQHLLSEMCEKYGYTGETLARLARRAEVSASTALYALTEATPEPTIYAVCARGQLPRDMARELPDVGGEKVLSVRASSSTREVKYTLANGTPIPADHPVAVAFDTDMREERESYVPFRSGKKMKAYVVAYPLRGLVTVSFRLPRSSKSGE
;
A
#
# COMPACT_ATOMS: atom_id res chain seq x y z
N MET A 1 -0.76 -22.14 -16.47
CA MET A 1 -0.06 -21.70 -15.26
C MET A 1 -1.16 -21.30 -14.30
N THR A 2 -1.43 -22.12 -13.29
CA THR A 2 -2.45 -21.83 -12.27
C THR A 2 -2.12 -20.47 -11.65
N PRO A 3 -3.10 -19.57 -11.45
CA PRO A 3 -2.84 -18.32 -10.77
C PRO A 3 -2.24 -18.61 -9.39
N ASP A 4 -1.30 -17.76 -8.98
CA ASP A 4 -0.75 -17.79 -7.62
C ASP A 4 -1.93 -17.60 -6.65
N PRO A 5 -2.14 -18.48 -5.64
CA PRO A 5 -3.31 -18.45 -4.76
C PRO A 5 -3.57 -17.07 -4.17
N PHE A 6 -2.51 -16.37 -3.75
CA PHE A 6 -2.64 -15.03 -3.20
C PHE A 6 -3.07 -13.98 -4.23
N SER A 7 -2.62 -14.12 -5.47
CA SER A 7 -3.07 -13.25 -6.56
C SER A 7 -4.57 -13.43 -6.85
N ALA A 8 -5.09 -14.66 -6.76
CA ALA A 8 -6.53 -14.91 -6.88
C ALA A 8 -7.30 -14.31 -5.71
N ALA A 9 -6.80 -14.49 -4.48
CA ALA A 9 -7.37 -13.89 -3.27
C ALA A 9 -7.45 -12.36 -3.36
N LYS A 10 -6.42 -11.68 -3.88
CA LYS A 10 -6.44 -10.23 -4.11
C LYS A 10 -7.49 -9.79 -5.14
N VAL A 11 -7.73 -10.57 -6.19
CA VAL A 11 -8.80 -10.28 -7.17
C VAL A 11 -10.14 -10.38 -6.46
N ARG A 12 -10.39 -11.49 -5.76
CA ARG A 12 -11.64 -11.70 -5.03
C ARG A 12 -11.90 -10.61 -3.99
N MET A 13 -10.88 -10.23 -3.22
CA MET A 13 -10.99 -9.17 -2.23
C MET A 13 -11.37 -7.82 -2.85
N ARG A 14 -10.85 -7.49 -4.04
CA ARG A 14 -11.23 -6.27 -4.76
C ARG A 14 -12.67 -6.33 -5.27
N GLU A 15 -13.14 -7.49 -5.70
CA GLU A 15 -14.54 -7.67 -6.12
C GLU A 15 -15.49 -7.44 -4.93
N LEU A 16 -15.19 -8.02 -3.76
CA LEU A 16 -15.95 -7.80 -2.53
C LEU A 16 -15.96 -6.32 -2.12
N ALA A 17 -14.78 -5.70 -2.10
CA ALA A 17 -14.62 -4.29 -1.77
C ALA A 17 -15.36 -3.36 -2.76
N ALA A 18 -15.30 -3.64 -4.05
CA ALA A 18 -15.98 -2.86 -5.09
C ALA A 18 -17.50 -3.02 -5.01
N ALA A 19 -18.00 -4.24 -4.78
CA ALA A 19 -19.42 -4.50 -4.58
C ALA A 19 -19.95 -3.77 -3.35
N TYR A 20 -19.20 -3.82 -2.25
CA TYR A 20 -19.51 -3.07 -1.04
C TYR A 20 -19.56 -1.56 -1.30
N GLY A 21 -18.49 -1.00 -1.87
CA GLY A 21 -18.40 0.44 -2.16
C GLY A 21 -19.46 0.94 -3.14
N ALA A 22 -19.85 0.13 -4.13
CA ALA A 22 -20.90 0.47 -5.09
C ALA A 22 -22.31 0.53 -4.46
N GLY A 23 -22.51 -0.14 -3.32
CA GLY A 23 -23.76 -0.09 -2.56
C GLY A 23 -23.90 1.15 -1.67
N LEU A 24 -22.84 1.96 -1.53
CA LEU A 24 -22.83 3.11 -0.64
C LEU A 24 -23.31 4.40 -1.33
N PRO A 25 -24.00 5.30 -0.62
CA PRO A 25 -24.39 6.60 -1.16
C PRO A 25 -23.20 7.55 -1.36
N ALA A 26 -22.14 7.40 -0.55
CA ALA A 26 -20.88 8.12 -0.65
C ALA A 26 -19.74 7.30 -0.01
N LEU A 27 -18.49 7.77 -0.12
CA LEU A 27 -17.31 7.10 0.44
C LEU A 27 -16.75 7.81 1.69
N ASP A 28 -17.51 8.73 2.28
CA ASP A 28 -17.14 9.33 3.56
C ASP A 28 -17.36 8.36 4.72
N THR A 29 -16.82 8.70 5.89
CA THR A 29 -16.87 7.84 7.08
C THR A 29 -18.30 7.43 7.43
N HIS A 30 -19.29 8.34 7.32
CA HIS A 30 -20.66 8.04 7.70
C HIS A 30 -21.28 7.01 6.76
N SER A 31 -21.15 7.20 5.45
CA SER A 31 -21.69 6.24 4.47
C SER A 31 -21.02 4.86 4.56
N LEU A 32 -19.71 4.80 4.85
CA LEU A 32 -19.04 3.53 5.15
C LEU A 32 -19.66 2.81 6.35
N THR A 33 -20.24 3.52 7.32
CA THR A 33 -20.92 2.86 8.45
C THR A 33 -22.27 2.27 8.05
N GLU A 34 -23.00 2.91 7.13
CA GLU A 34 -24.36 2.52 6.76
C GLU A 34 -24.41 1.24 5.92
N GLY A 35 -23.35 0.96 5.15
CA GLY A 35 -23.26 -0.27 4.34
C GLY A 35 -23.11 -1.55 5.16
N LEU A 36 -22.83 -1.44 6.46
CA LEU A 36 -22.60 -2.57 7.35
C LEU A 36 -23.91 -3.08 7.96
N GLN A 37 -24.65 -3.91 7.21
CA GLN A 37 -25.85 -4.54 7.76
C GLN A 37 -25.47 -5.54 8.86
N GLY A 38 -25.99 -5.31 10.07
CA GLY A 38 -25.81 -6.24 11.20
C GLY A 38 -24.47 -6.15 11.92
N ILE A 39 -23.60 -5.20 11.56
CA ILE A 39 -22.33 -4.94 12.26
C ILE A 39 -22.42 -3.59 12.96
N GLU A 40 -22.17 -3.57 14.26
CA GLU A 40 -22.13 -2.34 15.07
C GLU A 40 -20.78 -1.62 14.86
N LEU A 41 -20.78 -0.29 14.87
CA LEU A 41 -19.54 0.51 14.84
C LEU A 41 -19.42 1.34 16.12
N LYS A 42 -18.26 1.26 16.78
CA LYS A 42 -17.94 2.06 17.97
C LYS A 42 -16.62 2.80 17.80
N PHE A 43 -16.64 4.08 18.19
CA PHE A 43 -15.44 4.89 18.38
C PHE A 43 -15.12 4.97 19.86
N MET A 44 -13.92 4.54 20.25
CA MET A 44 -13.47 4.60 21.65
C MET A 44 -11.96 4.76 21.75
N PRO A 45 -11.40 5.25 22.87
CA PRO A 45 -9.96 5.25 23.08
C PRO A 45 -9.41 3.83 23.08
N MET A 46 -8.37 3.56 22.28
CA MET A 46 -7.75 2.23 22.15
C MET A 46 -6.24 2.24 22.39
N GLY A 47 -5.69 3.36 22.90
CA GLY A 47 -4.27 3.52 23.17
C GLY A 47 -3.44 3.39 21.89
N TRP A 48 -2.59 2.37 21.82
CA TRP A 48 -1.69 2.16 20.68
C TRP A 48 -2.34 1.46 19.47
N ARG A 49 -3.51 0.85 19.65
CA ARG A 49 -4.22 0.13 18.58
C ARG A 49 -5.07 1.10 17.76
N ASP A 50 -5.11 0.89 16.44
CA ASP A 50 -5.87 1.77 15.54
C ASP A 50 -7.35 1.37 15.43
N GLY A 51 -7.62 0.06 15.39
CA GLY A 51 -8.96 -0.50 15.27
C GLY A 51 -8.97 -2.01 15.45
N ALA A 52 -10.16 -2.58 15.42
CA ALA A 52 -10.40 -4.01 15.50
C ALA A 52 -11.77 -4.37 14.92
N PHE A 53 -11.85 -5.47 14.19
CA PHE A 53 -13.10 -6.18 13.97
C PHE A 53 -13.21 -7.37 14.94
N ASP A 54 -14.33 -7.45 15.63
CA ASP A 54 -14.72 -8.57 16.49
C ASP A 54 -15.89 -9.33 15.83
N PRO A 55 -15.62 -10.50 15.23
CA PRO A 55 -16.64 -11.28 14.53
C PRO A 55 -17.63 -11.97 15.48
N GLU A 56 -17.26 -12.24 16.74
CA GLU A 56 -18.16 -12.89 17.70
C GLU A 56 -19.31 -11.96 18.10
N HIS A 57 -19.00 -10.67 18.23
CA HIS A 57 -19.97 -9.64 18.62
C HIS A 57 -20.48 -8.80 17.45
N ASN A 58 -20.02 -9.09 16.22
CA ASN A 58 -20.28 -8.29 15.02
C ASN A 58 -20.08 -6.80 15.26
N VAL A 59 -18.89 -6.42 15.76
CA VAL A 59 -18.58 -5.01 16.05
C VAL A 59 -17.23 -4.60 15.46
N ILE A 60 -17.20 -3.44 14.82
CA ILE A 60 -15.98 -2.74 14.44
C ILE A 60 -15.69 -1.67 15.50
N LEU A 61 -14.46 -1.67 16.01
CA LEU A 61 -13.93 -0.70 16.95
C LEU A 61 -12.90 0.18 16.25
N ILE A 62 -13.04 1.49 16.36
CA ILE A 62 -12.10 2.47 15.82
C ILE A 62 -11.54 3.34 16.93
N ASN A 63 -10.23 3.55 16.92
CA ASN A 63 -9.58 4.41 17.89
C ASN A 63 -10.00 5.88 17.71
N SER A 64 -10.80 6.38 18.64
CA SER A 64 -11.32 7.75 18.64
C SER A 64 -10.21 8.82 18.78
N GLU A 65 -9.02 8.45 19.24
CA GLU A 65 -7.88 9.36 19.42
C GLU A 65 -7.02 9.51 18.15
N ALA A 66 -7.22 8.62 17.16
CA ALA A 66 -6.54 8.72 15.89
C ALA A 66 -7.09 9.90 15.06
N ARG A 67 -6.23 10.51 14.21
CA ARG A 67 -6.68 11.55 13.28
C ARG A 67 -7.75 11.02 12.30
N PRO A 68 -8.67 11.86 11.79
CA PRO A 68 -9.77 11.42 10.92
C PRO A 68 -9.34 10.62 9.68
N GLU A 69 -8.25 11.01 9.01
CA GLU A 69 -7.69 10.28 7.87
C GLU A 69 -7.31 8.84 8.23
N ARG A 70 -6.75 8.64 9.43
CA ARG A 70 -6.35 7.32 9.94
C ARG A 70 -7.58 6.52 10.32
N GLN A 71 -8.55 7.13 11.01
CA GLN A 71 -9.84 6.48 11.33
C GLN A 71 -10.57 6.02 10.07
N ARG A 72 -10.63 6.83 9.02
CA ARG A 72 -11.27 6.48 7.74
C ARG A 72 -10.59 5.28 7.08
N PHE A 73 -9.25 5.26 7.07
CA PHE A 73 -8.50 4.12 6.57
C PHE A 73 -8.73 2.86 7.41
N THR A 74 -8.62 2.98 8.74
CA THR A 74 -8.85 1.87 9.65
C THR A 74 -10.26 1.31 9.50
N LEU A 75 -11.28 2.15 9.40
CA LEU A 75 -12.65 1.70 9.15
C LEU A 75 -12.75 0.88 7.86
N ALA A 76 -12.21 1.39 6.74
CA ALA A 76 -12.20 0.64 5.49
C ALA A 76 -11.39 -0.67 5.57
N HIS A 77 -10.34 -0.70 6.41
CA HIS A 77 -9.52 -1.89 6.66
C HIS A 77 -10.29 -2.94 7.47
N GLU A 78 -10.97 -2.55 8.55
CA GLU A 78 -11.80 -3.46 9.35
C GLU A 78 -13.04 -3.96 8.57
N ILE A 79 -13.60 -3.14 7.68
CA ILE A 79 -14.59 -3.60 6.69
C ILE A 79 -13.99 -4.68 5.79
N GLY A 80 -12.72 -4.54 5.40
CA GLY A 80 -11.98 -5.56 4.68
C GLY A 80 -11.92 -6.90 5.43
N HIS A 81 -11.68 -6.88 6.74
CA HIS A 81 -11.74 -8.08 7.58
C HIS A 81 -13.13 -8.70 7.60
N ALA A 82 -14.18 -7.89 7.79
CA ALA A 82 -15.56 -8.37 7.80
C ALA A 82 -15.97 -9.01 6.47
N LEU A 83 -15.59 -8.39 5.35
CA LEU A 83 -15.84 -8.93 4.00
C LEU A 83 -15.08 -10.23 3.75
N LEU A 84 -13.81 -10.32 4.18
CA LEU A 84 -13.00 -11.53 4.02
C LEU A 84 -13.55 -12.69 4.86
N LEU A 85 -13.89 -12.44 6.13
CA LEU A 85 -14.45 -13.46 7.02
C LEU A 85 -15.87 -13.89 6.63
N GLY A 86 -16.60 -13.05 5.90
CA GLY A 86 -17.92 -13.38 5.34
C GLY A 86 -17.88 -14.15 4.02
N ASP A 87 -16.70 -14.41 3.44
CA ASP A 87 -16.52 -15.16 2.20
C ASP A 87 -15.82 -16.50 2.50
N ASP A 88 -16.62 -17.55 2.70
CA ASP A 88 -16.17 -18.89 3.08
C ASP A 88 -15.17 -19.49 2.08
N ASP A 89 -15.38 -19.26 0.78
CA ASP A 89 -14.52 -19.77 -0.29
C ASP A 89 -13.13 -19.12 -0.22
N LEU A 90 -13.09 -17.79 -0.12
CA LEU A 90 -11.84 -17.03 0.02
C LEU A 90 -11.07 -17.43 1.28
N LEU A 91 -11.77 -17.56 2.41
CA LEU A 91 -11.17 -17.92 3.69
C LEU A 91 -10.61 -19.35 3.64
N SER A 92 -11.35 -20.30 3.07
CA SER A 92 -10.91 -21.68 2.88
C SER A 92 -9.66 -21.75 2.00
N ASP A 93 -9.68 -21.09 0.84
CA ASP A 93 -8.53 -21.06 -0.09
C ASP A 93 -7.26 -20.49 0.56
N LEU A 94 -7.41 -19.51 1.46
CA LEU A 94 -6.29 -18.94 2.21
C LEU A 94 -5.73 -19.92 3.24
N HIS A 95 -6.60 -20.63 3.98
CA HIS A 95 -6.18 -21.65 4.95
C HIS A 95 -5.52 -22.86 4.30
N ASP A 96 -5.92 -23.22 3.08
CA ASP A 96 -5.28 -24.29 2.31
C ASP A 96 -3.88 -23.91 1.81
N ALA A 97 -3.64 -22.61 1.59
CA ALA A 97 -2.40 -22.09 1.01
C ALA A 97 -1.38 -21.57 2.04
N TYR A 98 -1.84 -21.10 3.21
CA TYR A 98 -1.01 -20.40 4.20
C TYR A 98 -1.40 -20.78 5.63
N GLU A 99 -0.43 -20.74 6.56
CA GLU A 99 -0.65 -21.02 7.98
C GLU A 99 0.15 -20.08 8.89
N GLY A 100 -0.26 -19.99 10.17
CA GLY A 100 0.41 -19.19 11.20
C GLY A 100 0.62 -17.72 10.82
N ASP A 101 1.79 -17.18 11.18
CA ASP A 101 2.16 -15.78 10.93
C ASP A 101 2.09 -15.39 9.44
N GLU A 102 2.32 -16.33 8.51
CA GLU A 102 2.21 -16.04 7.08
C GLU A 102 0.76 -15.76 6.69
N LEU A 103 -0.18 -16.59 7.15
CA LEU A 103 -1.60 -16.39 6.89
C LEU A 103 -2.08 -15.04 7.43
N GLU A 104 -1.72 -14.69 8.66
CA GLU A 104 -2.05 -13.39 9.26
C GLU A 104 -1.53 -12.25 8.38
N GLN A 105 -0.27 -12.33 7.92
CA GLN A 105 0.30 -11.32 7.04
C GLN A 105 -0.43 -11.20 5.69
N LYS A 106 -0.92 -12.32 5.13
CA LYS A 106 -1.73 -12.32 3.89
C LYS A 106 -3.08 -11.65 4.11
N ILE A 107 -3.77 -11.98 5.20
CA ILE A 107 -5.06 -11.37 5.58
C ILE A 107 -4.91 -9.86 5.77
N GLU A 108 -3.90 -9.41 6.51
CA GLU A 108 -3.60 -7.98 6.69
C GLU A 108 -3.36 -7.28 5.34
N THR A 109 -2.64 -7.94 4.44
CA THR A 109 -2.40 -7.41 3.09
C THR A 109 -3.69 -7.34 2.27
N LEU A 110 -4.58 -8.33 2.37
CA LEU A 110 -5.88 -8.31 1.70
C LEU A 110 -6.78 -7.20 2.25
N CYS A 111 -6.79 -6.97 3.56
CA CYS A 111 -7.55 -5.89 4.18
C CYS A 111 -7.03 -4.51 3.74
N ASN A 112 -5.72 -4.35 3.56
CA ASN A 112 -5.14 -3.16 2.94
C ASN A 112 -5.56 -2.98 1.47
N VAL A 113 -5.63 -4.06 0.69
CA VAL A 113 -6.13 -4.05 -0.69
C VAL A 113 -7.61 -3.67 -0.73
N ALA A 114 -8.42 -4.21 0.17
CA ALA A 114 -9.84 -3.91 0.31
C ALA A 114 -10.06 -2.43 0.65
N ALA A 115 -9.37 -1.93 1.68
CA ALA A 115 -9.44 -0.54 2.08
C ALA A 115 -9.07 0.41 0.93
N ALA A 116 -8.02 0.09 0.18
CA ALA A 116 -7.64 0.88 -0.99
C ALA A 116 -8.72 0.84 -2.09
N ALA A 117 -9.30 -0.33 -2.37
CA ALA A 117 -10.35 -0.48 -3.38
C ALA A 117 -11.67 0.21 -3.00
N ILE A 118 -12.01 0.25 -1.70
CA ILE A 118 -13.16 0.99 -1.17
C ILE A 118 -12.93 2.50 -1.30
N LEU A 119 -11.76 2.99 -0.87
CA LEU A 119 -11.49 4.41 -0.73
C LEU A 119 -11.09 5.09 -2.05
N ILE A 120 -10.63 4.33 -3.04
CA ILE A 120 -10.12 4.87 -4.31
C ILE A 120 -11.03 4.41 -5.46
N PRO A 121 -11.92 5.28 -5.94
CA PRO A 121 -12.82 4.94 -7.04
C PRO A 121 -12.06 4.52 -8.31
N GLN A 122 -12.56 3.49 -8.98
CA GLN A 122 -11.93 2.97 -10.21
C GLN A 122 -11.82 4.03 -11.31
N HIS A 123 -12.82 4.90 -11.47
CA HIS A 123 -12.79 5.97 -12.47
C HIS A 123 -11.67 6.98 -12.19
N LEU A 124 -11.43 7.31 -10.91
CA LEU A 124 -10.36 8.22 -10.49
C LEU A 124 -9.00 7.58 -10.75
N LEU A 125 -8.85 6.30 -10.42
CA LEU A 125 -7.62 5.55 -10.70
C LEU A 125 -7.32 5.52 -12.20
N SER A 126 -8.30 5.16 -13.03
CA SER A 126 -8.17 5.16 -14.49
C SER A 126 -7.80 6.54 -15.04
N GLU A 127 -8.49 7.61 -14.62
CA GLU A 127 -8.16 8.99 -15.05
C GLU A 127 -6.71 9.35 -14.70
N MET A 128 -6.23 8.98 -13.50
CA MET A 128 -4.87 9.31 -13.08
C MET A 128 -3.84 8.51 -13.89
N CYS A 129 -4.08 7.22 -14.11
CA CYS A 129 -3.20 6.36 -14.90
C CYS A 129 -3.14 6.79 -16.37
N GLU A 130 -4.27 7.17 -16.98
CA GLU A 130 -4.30 7.70 -18.36
C GLU A 130 -3.48 8.98 -18.50
N LYS A 131 -3.55 9.86 -17.50
CA LYS A 131 -2.91 11.18 -17.57
C LYS A 131 -1.43 11.18 -17.21
N TYR A 132 -1.01 10.36 -16.25
CA TYR A 132 0.35 10.39 -15.68
C TYR A 132 1.08 9.05 -15.76
N GLY A 133 0.48 8.05 -16.39
CA GLY A 133 1.01 6.68 -16.49
C GLY A 133 0.98 5.94 -15.16
N TYR A 134 1.74 4.86 -15.07
CA TYR A 134 1.94 4.05 -13.87
C TYR A 134 3.20 4.53 -13.13
N THR A 135 3.13 5.72 -12.54
CA THR A 135 4.32 6.43 -12.03
C THR A 135 4.21 6.89 -10.57
N GLY A 136 5.35 7.28 -9.98
CA GLY A 136 5.38 7.94 -8.67
C GLY A 136 4.53 9.22 -8.62
N GLU A 137 4.38 9.94 -9.74
CA GLU A 137 3.50 11.11 -9.83
C GLU A 137 2.01 10.72 -9.74
N THR A 138 1.61 9.66 -10.44
CA THR A 138 0.27 9.07 -10.34
C THR A 138 -0.05 8.72 -8.90
N LEU A 139 0.88 8.05 -8.20
CA LEU A 139 0.74 7.70 -6.80
C LEU A 139 0.46 8.92 -5.91
N ALA A 140 1.25 9.99 -6.03
CA ALA A 140 1.07 11.21 -5.24
C ALA A 140 -0.26 11.91 -5.54
N ARG A 141 -0.63 11.99 -6.81
CA ARG A 141 -1.87 12.65 -7.24
C ARG A 141 -3.11 11.87 -6.84
N LEU A 142 -3.05 10.55 -6.93
CA LEU A 142 -4.10 9.64 -6.48
C LEU A 142 -4.34 9.78 -4.98
N ALA A 143 -3.28 9.72 -4.18
CA ALA A 143 -3.36 9.90 -2.73
C ALA A 143 -4.04 11.22 -2.35
N ARG A 144 -3.64 12.32 -3.00
CA ARG A 144 -4.24 13.65 -2.74
C ARG A 144 -5.71 13.72 -3.16
N ARG A 145 -6.08 13.15 -4.31
CA ARG A 145 -7.46 13.25 -4.83
C ARG A 145 -8.45 12.32 -4.15
N ALA A 146 -8.00 11.16 -3.70
CA ALA A 146 -8.80 10.24 -2.91
C ALA A 146 -8.78 10.58 -1.40
N GLU A 147 -8.01 11.60 -0.99
CA GLU A 147 -7.84 12.00 0.41
C GLU A 147 -7.37 10.83 1.31
N VAL A 148 -6.43 10.04 0.79
CA VAL A 148 -5.82 8.89 1.47
C VAL A 148 -4.31 9.07 1.62
N SER A 149 -3.71 8.24 2.47
CA SER A 149 -2.24 8.20 2.57
C SER A 149 -1.61 7.70 1.27
N ALA A 150 -0.37 8.13 0.99
CA ALA A 150 0.39 7.62 -0.15
C ALA A 150 0.59 6.10 -0.07
N SER A 151 0.71 5.53 1.12
CA SER A 151 0.81 4.07 1.32
C SER A 151 -0.50 3.35 0.96
N THR A 152 -1.66 3.94 1.23
CA THR A 152 -2.97 3.40 0.82
C THR A 152 -3.12 3.41 -0.69
N ALA A 153 -2.80 4.54 -1.33
CA ALA A 153 -2.84 4.69 -2.79
C ALA A 153 -1.89 3.74 -3.52
N LEU A 154 -0.83 3.31 -2.83
CA LEU A 154 0.16 2.39 -3.36
C LEU A 154 -0.48 1.04 -3.72
N TYR A 155 -1.33 0.49 -2.85
CA TYR A 155 -2.00 -0.79 -3.12
C TYR A 155 -2.89 -0.71 -4.37
N ALA A 156 -3.74 0.32 -4.49
CA ALA A 156 -4.61 0.48 -5.66
C ALA A 156 -3.83 0.63 -6.96
N LEU A 157 -2.77 1.47 -6.95
CA LEU A 157 -1.96 1.68 -8.15
C LEU A 157 -1.18 0.42 -8.54
N THR A 158 -0.61 -0.30 -7.57
CA THR A 158 0.10 -1.57 -7.83
C THR A 158 -0.81 -2.60 -8.49
N GLU A 159 -2.04 -2.78 -7.98
CA GLU A 159 -2.97 -3.77 -8.54
C GLU A 159 -3.48 -3.42 -9.94
N ALA A 160 -3.49 -2.13 -10.30
CA ALA A 160 -3.85 -1.68 -11.65
C ALA A 160 -2.68 -1.63 -12.63
N THR A 161 -1.43 -1.80 -12.16
CA THR A 161 -0.25 -1.64 -13.01
C THR A 161 0.05 -2.92 -13.82
N PRO A 162 0.07 -2.86 -15.16
CA PRO A 162 0.32 -4.02 -16.00
C PRO A 162 1.82 -4.31 -16.22
N GLU A 163 2.71 -3.34 -16.01
CA GLU A 163 4.16 -3.55 -16.16
C GLU A 163 4.84 -3.94 -14.84
N PRO A 164 5.91 -4.77 -14.89
CA PRO A 164 6.72 -5.09 -13.72
C PRO A 164 7.24 -3.83 -13.02
N THR A 165 6.63 -3.47 -11.88
CA THR A 165 6.90 -2.18 -11.22
C THR A 165 6.95 -2.35 -9.70
N ILE A 166 7.92 -1.69 -9.07
CA ILE A 166 7.94 -1.50 -7.62
C ILE A 166 7.54 -0.06 -7.33
N TYR A 167 6.58 0.14 -6.44
CA TYR A 167 6.25 1.46 -5.90
C TYR A 167 6.79 1.60 -4.49
N ALA A 168 7.19 2.81 -4.12
CA ALA A 168 7.55 3.12 -2.75
C ALA A 168 7.17 4.54 -2.34
N VAL A 169 6.96 4.71 -1.04
CA VAL A 169 6.87 6.00 -0.36
C VAL A 169 8.12 6.16 0.48
N CYS A 170 8.87 7.24 0.27
CA CYS A 170 10.13 7.52 0.96
C CYS A 170 10.00 8.80 1.77
N ALA A 171 10.43 8.80 3.04
CA ALA A 171 10.40 9.98 3.89
C ALA A 171 11.52 9.95 4.92
N ARG A 172 12.01 11.13 5.34
CA ARG A 172 13.04 11.24 6.37
C ARG A 172 12.55 10.74 7.72
N GLY A 173 13.34 9.92 8.40
CA GLY A 173 13.13 9.62 9.82
C GLY A 173 14.22 8.75 10.41
N GLN A 174 13.98 8.27 11.63
CA GLN A 174 14.96 7.49 12.36
C GLN A 174 15.24 6.17 11.66
N LEU A 175 16.52 5.83 11.53
CA LEU A 175 16.96 4.52 11.06
C LEU A 175 16.45 3.41 12.01
N PRO A 176 16.12 2.23 11.49
CA PRO A 176 15.92 1.04 12.30
C PRO A 176 17.10 0.82 13.28
N ARG A 177 16.82 0.37 14.51
CA ARG A 177 17.82 0.29 15.60
C ARG A 177 19.02 -0.59 15.27
N ASP A 178 18.81 -1.64 14.49
CA ASP A 178 19.84 -2.52 13.94
C ASP A 178 20.81 -1.77 13.02
N MET A 179 20.31 -0.91 12.14
CA MET A 179 21.14 -0.11 11.22
C MET A 179 21.85 1.06 11.92
N ALA A 180 21.21 1.67 12.91
CA ALA A 180 21.84 2.72 13.71
C ALA A 180 23.11 2.24 14.44
N ARG A 181 23.24 0.93 14.69
CA ARG A 181 24.45 0.32 15.29
C ARG A 181 25.60 0.16 14.30
N GLU A 182 25.30 -0.07 13.03
CA GLU A 182 26.30 -0.28 11.97
C GLU A 182 26.84 1.05 11.41
N LEU A 183 26.13 2.16 11.64
CA LEU A 183 26.48 3.51 11.22
C LEU A 183 26.57 4.46 12.44
N PRO A 184 27.55 4.26 13.35
CA PRO A 184 27.61 4.95 14.65
C PRO A 184 27.72 6.48 14.56
N ASP A 185 28.24 7.03 13.46
CA ASP A 185 28.35 8.49 13.23
C ASP A 185 27.06 9.14 12.73
N VAL A 186 26.01 8.37 12.41
CA VAL A 186 24.70 8.86 11.95
C VAL A 186 23.73 9.01 13.13
N GLY A 187 24.24 8.96 14.37
CA GLY A 187 23.49 8.97 15.62
C GLY A 187 22.59 10.20 15.77
N GLY A 188 21.35 10.09 15.29
CA GLY A 188 20.31 11.11 15.40
C GLY A 188 19.89 11.77 14.09
N GLU A 189 20.63 11.57 12.98
CA GLU A 189 20.25 12.16 11.70
C GLU A 189 19.08 11.40 11.04
N LYS A 190 18.05 12.15 10.64
CA LYS A 190 16.92 11.59 9.91
C LYS A 190 17.36 11.26 8.48
N VAL A 191 17.51 9.98 8.18
CA VAL A 191 17.85 9.50 6.84
C VAL A 191 16.59 9.32 6.01
N LEU A 192 16.67 9.66 4.71
CA LEU A 192 15.60 9.36 3.76
C LEU A 192 15.54 7.84 3.54
N SER A 193 14.42 7.22 3.88
CA SER A 193 14.24 5.79 3.76
C SER A 193 12.85 5.41 3.28
N VAL A 194 12.73 4.19 2.75
CA VAL A 194 11.46 3.58 2.34
C VAL A 194 10.56 3.41 3.57
N ARG A 195 9.33 3.89 3.50
CA ARG A 195 8.31 3.79 4.55
C ARG A 195 7.23 2.78 4.24
N ALA A 196 6.92 2.64 2.96
CA ALA A 196 6.04 1.62 2.43
C ALA A 196 6.50 1.28 1.01
N SER A 197 6.27 0.04 0.60
CA SER A 197 6.44 -0.40 -0.78
C SER A 197 5.41 -1.47 -1.13
N SER A 198 5.19 -1.65 -2.42
CA SER A 198 4.49 -2.80 -2.99
C SER A 198 4.97 -2.99 -4.41
N SER A 199 4.86 -4.21 -4.89
CA SER A 199 5.38 -4.63 -6.18
C SER A 199 4.28 -5.33 -6.97
N THR A 200 4.26 -5.16 -8.28
CA THR A 200 3.34 -5.92 -9.14
C THR A 200 3.69 -7.41 -9.09
N ARG A 201 2.72 -8.24 -9.48
CA ARG A 201 2.77 -9.70 -9.34
C ARG A 201 4.02 -10.35 -9.96
N GLU A 202 4.52 -9.83 -11.07
CA GLU A 202 5.69 -10.37 -11.77
C GLU A 202 6.99 -10.14 -11.00
N VAL A 203 6.99 -9.18 -10.07
CA VAL A 203 8.18 -8.73 -9.38
C VAL A 203 8.35 -9.53 -8.09
N LYS A 204 9.32 -10.45 -8.12
CA LYS A 204 9.72 -11.27 -6.95
C LYS A 204 10.54 -10.51 -5.90
N TYR A 205 10.94 -9.28 -6.20
CA TYR A 205 11.80 -8.49 -5.33
C TYR A 205 10.98 -7.52 -4.49
N THR A 206 11.26 -7.51 -3.19
CA THR A 206 10.63 -6.58 -2.23
C THR A 206 11.60 -5.49 -1.86
N LEU A 207 11.13 -4.23 -1.89
CA LEU A 207 11.89 -3.10 -1.40
C LEU A 207 11.51 -2.84 0.07
N ALA A 208 12.27 -3.39 1.00
CA ALA A 208 11.91 -3.42 2.42
C ALA A 208 11.76 -2.02 3.05
N ASN A 209 10.84 -1.89 4.01
CA ASN A 209 10.73 -0.70 4.85
C ASN A 209 12.04 -0.46 5.62
N GLY A 210 12.39 0.82 5.80
CA GLY A 210 13.65 1.25 6.40
C GLY A 210 14.84 1.25 5.44
N THR A 211 14.70 0.75 4.21
CA THR A 211 15.80 0.77 3.23
C THR A 211 16.24 2.21 2.96
N PRO A 212 17.52 2.55 3.20
CA PRO A 212 18.01 3.92 3.01
C PRO A 212 18.11 4.27 1.52
N ILE A 213 17.80 5.52 1.19
CA ILE A 213 17.93 6.06 -0.16
C ILE A 213 19.29 6.77 -0.27
N PRO A 214 20.17 6.38 -1.22
CA PRO A 214 21.45 7.06 -1.45
C PRO A 214 21.25 8.55 -1.83
N ALA A 215 22.16 9.42 -1.40
CA ALA A 215 22.04 10.87 -1.62
C ALA A 215 22.10 11.28 -3.10
N ASP A 216 22.80 10.50 -3.93
CA ASP A 216 22.90 10.69 -5.39
C ASP A 216 21.73 10.05 -6.16
N HIS A 217 20.82 9.35 -5.47
CA HIS A 217 19.71 8.67 -6.10
C HIS A 217 18.61 9.67 -6.52
N PRO A 218 17.91 9.47 -7.66
CA PRO A 218 16.86 10.40 -8.13
C PRO A 218 15.76 10.68 -7.08
N VAL A 219 15.46 9.70 -6.22
CA VAL A 219 14.52 9.86 -5.10
C VAL A 219 15.02 10.86 -4.05
N ALA A 220 16.31 10.86 -3.73
CA ALA A 220 16.89 11.83 -2.81
C ALA A 220 16.95 13.22 -3.45
N VAL A 221 17.33 13.30 -4.72
CA VAL A 221 17.32 14.56 -5.49
C VAL A 221 15.91 15.16 -5.53
N ALA A 222 14.88 14.37 -5.84
CA ALA A 222 13.50 14.83 -5.81
C ALA A 222 13.07 15.33 -4.43
N PHE A 223 13.50 14.65 -3.37
CA PHE A 223 13.19 15.01 -1.99
C PHE A 223 13.81 16.36 -1.61
N ASP A 224 15.10 16.54 -1.90
CA ASP A 224 15.85 17.72 -1.47
C ASP A 224 15.55 18.96 -2.32
N THR A 225 15.19 18.77 -3.60
CA THR A 225 14.90 19.88 -4.52
C THR A 225 13.42 20.25 -4.61
N ASP A 226 12.53 19.41 -4.09
CA ASP A 226 11.07 19.50 -4.31
C ASP A 226 10.71 19.53 -5.81
N MET A 227 11.51 18.85 -6.64
CA MET A 227 11.29 18.72 -8.09
C MET A 227 11.06 17.27 -8.52
N ARG A 228 10.25 17.10 -9.57
CA ARG A 228 10.00 15.79 -10.20
C ARG A 228 11.28 15.30 -10.86
N GLU A 229 11.59 14.03 -10.64
CA GLU A 229 12.75 13.35 -11.19
C GLU A 229 12.34 12.16 -12.04
N GLU A 230 12.89 12.06 -13.25
CA GLU A 230 12.56 11.00 -14.20
C GLU A 230 13.79 10.64 -15.04
N ARG A 231 14.29 9.41 -14.87
CA ARG A 231 15.47 8.89 -15.61
C ARG A 231 15.66 7.38 -15.42
N GLU A 232 16.49 6.79 -16.28
CA GLU A 232 17.07 5.46 -16.03
C GLU A 232 17.97 5.50 -14.79
N SER A 233 17.76 4.58 -13.85
CA SER A 233 18.54 4.45 -12.63
C SER A 233 18.45 3.01 -12.09
N TYR A 234 18.26 2.82 -10.77
CA TYR A 234 18.21 1.50 -10.16
C TYR A 234 17.25 1.43 -8.95
N VAL A 235 16.87 0.21 -8.57
CA VAL A 235 16.20 -0.06 -7.28
C VAL A 235 17.27 -0.15 -6.18
N PRO A 236 17.22 0.69 -5.14
CA PRO A 236 18.23 0.71 -4.07
C PRO A 236 17.93 -0.37 -3.02
N PHE A 237 18.15 -1.64 -3.32
CA PHE A 237 17.90 -2.72 -2.34
C PHE A 237 18.86 -2.65 -1.15
N ARG A 238 18.39 -3.04 0.04
CA ARG A 238 19.20 -3.10 1.27
C ARG A 238 20.44 -3.99 1.15
N SER A 239 20.41 -5.00 0.29
CA SER A 239 21.56 -5.88 0.00
C SER A 239 22.70 -5.20 -0.78
N GLY A 240 22.51 -3.96 -1.22
CA GLY A 240 23.45 -3.24 -2.10
C GLY A 240 23.28 -3.59 -3.59
N LYS A 241 22.44 -4.58 -3.93
CA LYS A 241 22.12 -4.90 -5.33
C LYS A 241 21.46 -3.68 -6.00
N LYS A 242 22.03 -3.24 -7.13
CA LYS A 242 21.50 -2.15 -7.96
C LYS A 242 20.84 -2.72 -9.22
N MET A 243 19.55 -3.02 -9.13
CA MET A 243 18.79 -3.52 -10.29
C MET A 243 18.35 -2.35 -11.16
N LYS A 244 18.67 -2.37 -12.46
CA LYS A 244 18.27 -1.32 -13.40
C LYS A 244 16.75 -1.15 -13.44
N ALA A 245 16.29 0.10 -13.41
CA ALA A 245 14.89 0.46 -13.50
C ALA A 245 14.74 1.87 -14.07
N TYR A 246 13.62 2.11 -14.76
CA TYR A 246 13.19 3.45 -15.08
C TYR A 246 12.50 4.05 -13.86
N VAL A 247 13.06 5.14 -13.33
CA VAL A 247 12.63 5.75 -12.07
C VAL A 247 11.86 7.03 -12.34
N VAL A 248 10.65 7.12 -11.78
CA VAL A 248 9.89 8.37 -11.69
C VAL A 248 9.62 8.66 -10.23
N ALA A 249 10.28 9.69 -9.70
CA ALA A 249 10.16 10.14 -8.33
C ALA A 249 9.47 11.50 -8.29
N TYR A 250 8.43 11.62 -7.45
CA TYR A 250 7.60 12.81 -7.34
C TYR A 250 7.53 13.26 -5.88
N PRO A 251 7.91 14.51 -5.56
CA PRO A 251 7.82 15.02 -4.21
C PRO A 251 6.38 15.32 -3.82
N LEU A 252 6.05 15.00 -2.58
CA LEU A 252 4.74 15.27 -1.98
C LEU A 252 4.95 15.66 -0.52
N ARG A 253 5.04 16.96 -0.22
CA ARG A 253 5.04 17.55 1.14
C ARG A 253 5.81 16.74 2.20
N GLY A 254 7.14 16.72 2.10
CA GLY A 254 8.00 16.07 3.09
C GLY A 254 8.13 14.55 2.95
N LEU A 255 7.61 13.98 1.85
CA LEU A 255 7.92 12.64 1.37
C LEU A 255 8.11 12.66 -0.17
N VAL A 256 8.57 11.55 -0.72
CA VAL A 256 8.64 11.29 -2.18
C VAL A 256 7.93 9.98 -2.48
N THR A 257 7.06 10.00 -3.49
CA THR A 257 6.47 8.80 -4.08
C THR A 257 7.30 8.40 -5.31
N VAL A 258 7.56 7.11 -5.47
CA VAL A 258 8.43 6.64 -6.56
C VAL A 258 7.88 5.37 -7.19
N SER A 259 8.04 5.29 -8.51
CA SER A 259 7.90 4.05 -9.29
C SER A 259 9.25 3.62 -9.84
N PHE A 260 9.57 2.34 -9.72
CA PHE A 260 10.69 1.67 -10.36
C PHE A 260 10.16 0.67 -11.38
N ARG A 261 10.04 1.07 -12.64
CA ARG A 261 9.60 0.19 -13.71
C ARG A 261 10.79 -0.67 -14.16
N LEU A 262 10.67 -1.98 -14.00
CA LEU A 262 11.71 -2.93 -14.33
C LEU A 262 11.67 -3.27 -15.83
N PRO A 263 12.82 -3.54 -16.47
CA PRO A 263 12.81 -4.09 -17.81
C PRO A 263 12.07 -5.42 -17.82
N ARG A 264 11.20 -5.64 -18.81
CA ARG A 264 10.63 -6.98 -19.03
C ARG A 264 11.79 -7.93 -19.23
N SER A 265 11.82 -9.05 -18.49
CA SER A 265 12.77 -10.11 -18.78
C SER A 265 12.57 -10.49 -20.25
N SER A 266 13.57 -10.28 -21.09
CA SER A 266 13.62 -10.98 -22.37
C SER A 266 13.46 -12.45 -22.01
N LYS A 267 12.38 -13.10 -22.45
CA LYS A 267 12.43 -14.55 -22.58
C LYS A 267 13.71 -14.82 -23.36
N SER A 268 14.66 -15.51 -22.73
CA SER A 268 15.83 -16.02 -23.42
C SER A 268 15.30 -16.71 -24.67
N GLY A 269 15.66 -16.16 -25.83
CA GLY A 269 15.54 -16.90 -27.07
C GLY A 269 16.50 -18.08 -27.02
N GLU A 270 16.05 -19.15 -27.67
CA GLU A 270 16.70 -20.47 -27.87
C GLU A 270 16.56 -21.48 -26.73
#